data_AF-A0A5C7LGS1-F1
#
_entry.id   AF-A0A5C7LGS1-F1
#
_cell.length_a   1.000
_cell.length_b   1.000
_cell.length_c   1.000
_cell.angle_alpha   90.00
_cell.angle_beta   90.00
_cell.angle_gamma   90.00
#
_symmetry.space_group_name_H-M   'P 1'
#
loop_
_entity.id
_entity.type
_entity.pdbx_description
1 polymer ?
#
loop_
_entity_poly.entity_id
_entity_poly.type
_entity_poly.pdbx_seq_one_letter_code
_entity_poly.pdbx_strand_id
1 'polypeptide(L)'
;MSVSTYAIFYYDFEITSKNRYIDFEEGATEYAGILPIGSYTPTKLAELVAEAMNDLGSYTYTCTFNRTTRIFTIGSSSAFNLLGATGVNATQSALSTIGFAAADVLGTTSTSGSAAGSTYEPQLTLQDHIPTTNNKRALSAVVTKSASGNKVSVQSFGEERFLKANIKFITDIPQPPSGKLNSDTSAVANVRSFLDYCIGKGPVEYMADKNSRSTYEKLVLESTPQSSDGTAYELKEYYDKGLPGYFETGILTFKVITE
;
A
#
# COMPACT_ATOMS: atom_id res chain seq x y z
N MET A 1 -11.17 -19.71 -7.90
CA MET A 1 -11.51 -18.88 -9.07
C MET A 1 -10.29 -18.01 -9.34
N SER A 2 -9.77 -17.88 -10.56
CA SER A 2 -8.64 -16.97 -10.84
C SER A 2 -9.16 -15.60 -11.25
N VAL A 3 -8.44 -14.53 -10.91
CA VAL A 3 -8.69 -13.22 -11.55
C VAL A 3 -8.37 -13.37 -13.04
N SER A 4 -9.21 -12.80 -13.92
CA SER A 4 -8.97 -12.81 -15.37
C SER A 4 -7.95 -11.76 -15.82
N THR A 5 -7.60 -10.84 -14.93
CA THR A 5 -6.66 -9.73 -15.12
C THR A 5 -5.43 -9.86 -14.22
N TYR A 6 -4.34 -9.22 -14.61
CA TYR A 6 -3.16 -9.10 -13.76
C TYR A 6 -3.39 -8.01 -12.72
N ALA A 7 -3.25 -8.37 -11.45
CA ALA A 7 -3.32 -7.42 -10.36
C ALA A 7 -2.01 -6.65 -10.18
N ILE A 8 -2.09 -5.55 -9.45
CA ILE A 8 -0.94 -4.78 -8.97
C ILE A 8 -1.21 -4.32 -7.54
N PHE A 9 -0.14 -4.25 -6.75
CA PHE A 9 -0.15 -3.72 -5.38
C PHE A 9 0.78 -2.52 -5.28
N TYR A 10 0.32 -1.43 -4.65
CA TYR A 10 1.18 -0.34 -4.21
C TYR A 10 1.43 -0.46 -2.72
N TYR A 11 2.69 -0.32 -2.34
CA TYR A 11 3.16 -0.50 -0.96
C TYR A 11 4.39 0.38 -0.69
N ASP A 12 4.98 0.26 0.49
CA ASP A 12 6.24 0.93 0.86
C ASP A 12 6.10 2.46 1.03
N PHE A 13 5.11 2.86 1.83
CA PHE A 13 4.89 4.26 2.25
C PHE A 13 5.02 4.37 3.76
N GLU A 14 6.26 4.18 4.25
CA GLU A 14 6.59 4.18 5.67
C GLU A 14 7.22 5.51 6.12
N ILE A 15 6.69 6.04 7.22
CA ILE A 15 7.26 7.14 7.98
C ILE A 15 7.87 6.59 9.28
N THR A 16 9.14 6.88 9.48
CA THR A 16 9.97 6.47 10.61
C THR A 16 10.53 7.70 11.31
N SER A 17 11.29 7.52 12.39
CA SER A 17 12.02 8.63 13.02
C SER A 17 13.07 9.28 12.13
N LYS A 18 13.43 8.65 10.99
CA LYS A 18 14.47 9.12 10.07
C LYS A 18 13.94 9.85 8.83
N ASN A 19 12.63 9.94 8.63
CA ASN A 19 12.03 10.50 7.41
C ASN A 19 10.63 11.07 7.66
N ARG A 20 10.46 11.91 8.70
CA ARG A 20 9.15 12.38 9.17
C ARG A 20 8.90 13.87 9.07
N TYR A 21 9.88 14.66 8.62
CA TYR A 21 9.76 16.11 8.57
C TYR A 21 9.46 16.62 7.17
N ILE A 22 8.60 17.62 7.05
CA ILE A 22 8.36 18.40 5.83
C ILE A 22 8.74 19.83 6.15
N ASP A 23 9.94 20.26 5.74
CA ASP A 23 10.40 21.62 5.90
C ASP A 23 9.91 22.47 4.71
N PHE A 24 9.28 23.60 5.00
CA PHE A 24 8.75 24.52 4.00
C PHE A 24 8.82 25.96 4.49
N GLU A 25 8.76 26.92 3.56
CA GLU A 25 8.79 28.35 3.90
C GLU A 25 7.69 29.12 3.18
N GLU A 26 7.07 30.03 3.93
CA GLU A 26 6.14 31.03 3.42
C GLU A 26 6.78 32.42 3.54
N GLY A 27 7.12 33.02 2.39
CA GLY A 27 7.82 34.30 2.36
C GLY A 27 9.25 34.19 2.89
N ALA A 28 9.44 34.38 4.19
CA ALA A 28 10.75 34.28 4.88
C ALA A 28 10.65 33.56 6.23
N THR A 29 9.51 32.91 6.51
CA THR A 29 9.29 32.14 7.72
C THR A 29 9.33 30.65 7.38
N GLU A 30 10.29 29.94 7.95
CA GLU A 30 10.43 28.49 7.83
C GLU A 30 9.55 27.77 8.86
N TYR A 31 8.92 26.69 8.42
CA TYR A 31 8.10 25.77 9.20
C TYR A 31 8.58 24.33 8.99
N ALA A 32 8.37 23.49 9.99
CA ALA A 32 8.70 22.06 9.94
C ALA A 32 7.48 21.22 10.33
N GLY A 33 6.74 20.75 9.33
CA GLY A 33 5.62 19.83 9.51
C GLY A 33 6.13 18.46 9.98
N ILE A 34 5.43 17.85 10.95
CA ILE A 34 5.81 16.54 11.50
C ILE A 34 4.75 15.50 11.14
N LEU A 35 5.16 14.49 10.37
CA LEU A 35 4.33 13.35 10.07
C LEU A 35 4.33 12.34 11.24
N PRO A 36 3.18 11.73 11.58
CA PRO A 36 3.15 10.62 12.51
C PRO A 36 3.95 9.42 11.97
N ILE A 37 4.60 8.68 12.86
CA ILE A 37 5.33 7.46 12.50
C ILE A 37 4.32 6.34 12.25
N GLY A 38 4.49 5.62 11.15
CA GLY A 38 3.60 4.54 10.72
C GLY A 38 3.76 4.20 9.25
N SER A 39 3.03 3.17 8.81
CA SER A 39 2.90 2.82 7.40
C SER A 39 1.51 3.20 6.92
N TYR A 40 1.41 3.76 5.71
CA TYR A 40 0.17 4.38 5.23
C TYR A 40 -0.18 3.92 3.81
N THR A 41 -1.45 4.04 3.44
CA THR A 41 -1.78 4.08 2.01
C THR A 41 -1.30 5.40 1.39
N PRO A 42 -0.93 5.44 0.10
CA PRO A 42 -0.45 6.67 -0.52
C PRO A 42 -1.45 7.84 -0.41
N THR A 43 -2.75 7.55 -0.44
CA THR A 43 -3.78 8.59 -0.19
C THR A 43 -3.70 9.13 1.23
N LYS A 44 -3.58 8.26 2.23
CA LYS A 44 -3.52 8.70 3.63
C LYS A 44 -2.24 9.49 3.90
N LEU A 45 -1.12 9.08 3.31
CA LEU A 45 0.13 9.83 3.41
C LEU A 45 -0.01 11.23 2.77
N ALA A 46 -0.68 11.34 1.62
CA ALA A 46 -0.95 12.64 1.00
C ALA A 46 -1.77 13.55 1.93
N GLU A 47 -2.85 13.01 2.53
CA GLU A 47 -3.65 13.75 3.52
C GLU A 47 -2.81 14.23 4.70
N LEU A 48 -1.98 13.37 5.28
CA LEU A 48 -1.12 13.71 6.42
C LEU A 48 -0.09 14.80 6.07
N VAL A 49 0.46 14.78 4.85
CA VAL A 49 1.36 15.85 4.36
C VAL A 49 0.62 17.18 4.28
N ALA A 50 -0.59 17.19 3.70
CA ALA A 50 -1.38 18.40 3.63
C ALA A 50 -1.78 18.90 5.03
N GLU A 51 -2.20 18.02 5.93
CA GLU A 51 -2.54 18.33 7.32
C GLU A 51 -1.35 18.97 8.05
N ALA A 52 -0.18 18.33 8.02
CA ALA A 52 1.01 18.83 8.70
C ALA A 52 1.48 20.21 8.21
N MET A 53 1.26 20.54 6.93
CA MET A 53 1.55 21.88 6.40
C MET A 53 0.46 22.89 6.78
N ASN A 54 -0.82 22.52 6.69
CA ASN A 54 -1.95 23.41 7.05
C ASN A 54 -2.01 23.72 8.55
N ASP A 55 -1.49 22.84 9.41
CA ASP A 55 -1.46 23.06 10.86
C ASP A 55 -0.45 24.16 11.28
N LEU A 56 0.50 24.50 10.41
CA LEU A 56 1.60 25.44 10.70
C LEU A 56 1.56 26.69 9.80
N GLY A 57 1.28 26.50 8.51
CA GLY A 57 1.29 27.57 7.51
C GLY A 57 0.04 28.45 7.54
N SER A 58 0.15 29.61 6.92
CA SER A 58 -0.99 30.53 6.69
C SER A 58 -1.68 30.27 5.35
N TYR A 59 -1.03 29.54 4.43
CA TYR A 59 -1.62 29.15 3.15
C TYR A 59 -2.45 27.86 3.26
N THR A 60 -3.32 27.64 2.28
CA THR A 60 -4.09 26.40 2.18
C THR A 60 -3.33 25.42 1.32
N TYR A 61 -2.84 24.34 1.92
CA TYR A 61 -2.10 23.29 1.26
C TYR A 61 -2.98 22.10 0.87
N THR A 62 -2.64 21.48 -0.24
CA THR A 62 -3.20 20.23 -0.71
C THR A 62 -2.07 19.30 -1.07
N CYS A 63 -2.28 18.00 -0.91
CA CYS A 63 -1.38 16.99 -1.44
C CYS A 63 -2.23 15.89 -2.04
N THR A 64 -1.89 15.47 -3.26
CA THR A 64 -2.64 14.48 -4.03
C THR A 64 -1.71 13.41 -4.57
N PHE A 65 -2.22 12.20 -4.74
CA PHE A 65 -1.48 11.08 -5.34
C PHE A 65 -2.13 10.62 -6.64
N ASN A 66 -1.38 10.65 -7.73
CA ASN A 66 -1.81 10.11 -9.01
C ASN A 66 -1.40 8.65 -9.12
N ARG A 67 -2.35 7.71 -9.12
CA ARG A 67 -2.06 6.26 -9.18
C ARG A 67 -1.46 5.80 -10.51
N THR A 68 -1.77 6.47 -11.61
CA THR A 68 -1.23 6.10 -12.92
C THR A 68 0.27 6.37 -12.99
N THR A 69 0.71 7.53 -12.48
CA THR A 69 2.13 7.92 -12.50
C THR A 69 2.85 7.59 -11.19
N ARG A 70 2.11 7.29 -10.12
CA ARG A 70 2.56 7.16 -8.72
C ARG A 70 3.22 8.43 -8.17
N ILE A 71 2.78 9.60 -8.64
CA ILE A 71 3.40 10.89 -8.29
C ILE A 71 2.55 11.61 -7.24
N PHE A 72 3.21 12.10 -6.20
CA PHE A 72 2.63 13.08 -5.27
C PHE A 72 2.76 14.49 -5.82
N THR A 73 1.72 15.30 -5.65
CA THR A 73 1.71 16.73 -5.99
C THR A 73 1.25 17.53 -4.81
N ILE A 74 2.10 18.44 -4.33
CA ILE A 74 1.79 19.40 -3.28
C ILE A 74 1.40 20.72 -3.96
N GLY A 75 0.20 21.21 -3.65
CA GLY A 75 -0.30 22.50 -4.11
C GLY A 75 -0.60 23.42 -2.94
N SER A 76 -0.60 24.72 -3.18
CA SER A 76 -0.87 25.75 -2.18
C SER A 76 -1.70 26.90 -2.78
N SER A 77 -2.32 27.70 -1.92
CA SER A 77 -3.05 28.91 -2.33
C SER A 77 -2.15 30.10 -2.72
N SER A 78 -0.86 30.08 -2.34
CA SER A 78 0.14 31.11 -2.64
C SER A 78 1.54 30.50 -2.78
N ALA A 79 2.48 31.22 -3.40
CA ALA A 79 3.83 30.74 -3.63
C ALA A 79 4.55 30.41 -2.31
N PHE A 80 5.14 29.22 -2.23
CA PHE A 80 5.90 28.72 -1.10
C PHE A 80 7.18 28.03 -1.57
N ASN A 81 8.07 27.75 -0.63
CA ASN A 81 9.29 26.99 -0.85
C ASN A 81 9.19 25.63 -0.14
N LEU A 82 9.49 24.53 -0.83
CA LEU A 82 9.81 23.26 -0.18
C LEU A 82 11.32 23.20 0.05
N LEU A 83 11.75 22.94 1.28
CA LEU A 83 13.15 23.04 1.66
C LEU A 83 13.80 21.66 1.80
N GLY A 84 13.86 20.92 0.68
CA GLY A 84 14.40 19.56 0.65
C GLY A 84 15.92 19.46 0.80
N ALA A 85 16.67 20.55 0.63
CA ALA A 85 18.11 20.60 0.82
C ALA A 85 18.53 21.51 1.97
N THR A 86 17.90 22.67 2.13
CA THR A 86 18.30 23.67 3.14
C THR A 86 17.46 23.67 4.41
N GLY A 87 16.36 22.91 4.44
CA GLY A 87 15.48 22.85 5.61
C GLY A 87 16.20 22.33 6.85
N VAL A 88 15.78 22.81 8.02
CA VAL A 88 16.42 22.47 9.30
C VAL A 88 16.45 20.96 9.59
N ASN A 89 15.52 20.19 9.03
CA ASN A 89 15.43 18.73 9.13
C ASN A 89 15.68 18.02 7.79
N ALA A 90 16.41 18.61 6.83
CA ALA A 90 16.62 18.04 5.50
C ALA A 90 17.13 16.58 5.52
N THR A 91 17.97 16.22 6.49
CA THR A 91 18.48 14.83 6.66
C THR A 91 17.45 13.82 7.17
N GLN A 92 16.32 14.30 7.69
CA GLN A 92 15.19 13.52 8.20
C GLN A 92 13.89 13.81 7.45
N SER A 93 14.02 14.30 6.21
CA SER A 93 12.88 14.74 5.41
C SER A 93 12.03 13.55 4.95
N ALA A 94 10.71 13.73 4.98
CA ALA A 94 9.74 12.83 4.39
C ALA A 94 9.59 13.05 2.87
N LEU A 95 10.19 14.12 2.32
CA LEU A 95 10.09 14.47 0.90
C LEU A 95 10.55 13.35 -0.03
N SER A 96 11.59 12.61 0.34
CA SER A 96 12.06 11.44 -0.44
C SER A 96 11.03 10.30 -0.46
N THR A 97 10.30 10.08 0.64
CA THR A 97 9.25 9.05 0.72
C THR A 97 8.10 9.34 -0.24
N ILE A 98 7.80 10.62 -0.48
CA ILE A 98 6.79 11.07 -1.45
C ILE A 98 7.39 11.46 -2.82
N GLY A 99 8.64 11.04 -3.10
CA GLY A 99 9.26 11.10 -4.42
C GLY A 99 9.92 12.42 -4.78
N PHE A 100 10.04 13.38 -3.86
CA PHE A 100 10.79 14.61 -4.10
C PHE A 100 12.29 14.38 -3.89
N ALA A 101 13.12 15.05 -4.69
CA ALA A 101 14.56 15.03 -4.52
C ALA A 101 14.98 15.82 -3.27
N ALA A 102 16.18 15.54 -2.74
CA ALA A 102 16.82 16.35 -1.71
C ALA A 102 17.35 17.68 -2.30
N ALA A 103 16.42 18.51 -2.75
CA ALA A 103 16.65 19.80 -3.39
C ALA A 103 15.51 20.75 -3.02
N ASP A 104 15.80 22.04 -2.92
CA ASP A 104 14.77 23.03 -2.67
C ASP A 104 13.94 23.29 -3.92
N VAL A 105 12.64 23.49 -3.73
CA VAL A 105 11.71 23.92 -4.78
C VAL A 105 11.16 25.26 -4.37
N LEU A 106 11.53 26.33 -5.08
CA LEU A 106 11.31 27.70 -4.64
C LEU A 106 10.20 28.40 -5.43
N GLY A 107 9.39 29.19 -4.73
CA GLY A 107 8.45 30.15 -5.29
C GLY A 107 7.32 29.54 -6.11
N THR A 108 6.90 28.31 -5.78
CA THR A 108 5.88 27.58 -6.55
C THR A 108 4.54 27.57 -5.84
N THR A 109 3.44 27.46 -6.59
CA THR A 109 2.10 27.19 -6.03
C THR A 109 1.69 25.72 -6.19
N SER A 110 2.46 24.95 -6.96
CA SER A 110 2.26 23.54 -7.20
C SER A 110 3.57 22.91 -7.63
N THR A 111 3.90 21.78 -7.04
CA THR A 111 5.11 21.01 -7.37
C THR A 111 4.85 19.52 -7.19
N SER A 112 5.53 18.73 -8.01
CA SER A 112 5.35 17.28 -8.08
C SER A 112 6.68 16.56 -7.95
N GLY A 113 6.67 15.44 -7.25
CA GLY A 113 7.81 14.54 -7.15
C GLY A 113 7.95 13.62 -8.37
N SER A 114 8.82 12.63 -8.23
CA SER A 114 8.91 11.44 -9.07
C SER A 114 7.96 10.33 -8.58
N ALA A 115 7.91 9.21 -9.30
CA ALA A 115 7.14 8.05 -8.86
C ALA A 115 7.62 7.56 -7.47
N ALA A 116 6.69 7.45 -6.53
CA ALA A 116 6.94 7.10 -5.14
C ALA A 116 6.37 5.72 -4.77
N GLY A 117 6.90 5.16 -3.69
CA GLY A 117 6.60 3.82 -3.20
C GLY A 117 6.99 2.70 -4.16
N SER A 118 6.64 1.49 -3.77
CA SER A 118 6.98 0.26 -4.48
C SER A 118 5.75 -0.37 -5.14
N THR A 119 5.98 -1.15 -6.19
CA THR A 119 4.94 -1.89 -6.92
C THR A 119 5.24 -3.37 -6.89
N TYR A 120 4.22 -4.18 -6.63
CA TYR A 120 4.31 -5.63 -6.79
C TYR A 120 3.29 -6.11 -7.82
N GLU A 121 3.79 -6.75 -8.88
CA GLU A 121 2.99 -7.35 -9.96
C GLU A 121 3.26 -8.86 -9.99
N PRO A 122 2.28 -9.70 -9.61
CA PRO A 122 2.40 -11.15 -9.77
C PRO A 122 2.69 -11.57 -11.22
N GLN A 123 3.61 -12.52 -11.42
CA GLN A 123 3.94 -13.05 -12.74
C GLN A 123 2.76 -13.78 -13.40
N LEU A 124 1.89 -14.40 -12.60
CA LEU A 124 0.61 -14.98 -13.02
C LEU A 124 -0.55 -14.20 -12.40
N THR A 125 -1.73 -14.22 -13.03
CA THR A 125 -2.94 -13.75 -12.37
C THR A 125 -3.14 -14.46 -11.02
N LEU A 126 -3.72 -13.75 -10.05
CA LEU A 126 -3.91 -14.29 -8.70
C LEU A 126 -4.74 -15.58 -8.74
N GLN A 127 -4.20 -16.63 -8.13
CA GLN A 127 -4.81 -17.95 -8.05
C GLN A 127 -5.61 -18.07 -6.76
N ASP A 128 -6.59 -19.00 -6.73
CA ASP A 128 -7.45 -19.20 -5.56
C ASP A 128 -8.10 -17.90 -5.05
N HIS A 129 -8.34 -16.96 -5.97
CA HIS A 129 -8.81 -15.63 -5.69
C HIS A 129 -10.29 -15.64 -5.27
N ILE A 130 -10.57 -15.02 -4.14
CA ILE A 130 -11.91 -14.72 -3.66
C ILE A 130 -11.97 -13.21 -3.43
N PRO A 131 -12.75 -12.46 -4.23
CA PRO A 131 -12.86 -11.02 -4.08
C PRO A 131 -13.54 -10.66 -2.75
N THR A 132 -13.26 -9.46 -2.26
CA THR A 132 -13.84 -8.88 -1.03
C THR A 132 -15.37 -8.85 -1.02
N THR A 133 -15.99 -8.73 -2.20
CA THR A 133 -17.45 -8.79 -2.37
C THR A 133 -18.05 -10.14 -2.00
N ASN A 134 -17.26 -11.22 -2.08
CA ASN A 134 -17.69 -12.59 -1.87
C ASN A 134 -17.19 -13.19 -0.54
N ASN A 135 -16.42 -12.44 0.26
CA ASN A 135 -15.84 -12.92 1.50
C ASN A 135 -15.95 -11.85 2.59
N LYS A 136 -17.00 -12.03 3.42
CA LYS A 136 -17.49 -11.04 4.39
C LYS A 136 -17.67 -11.69 5.75
N ARG A 137 -17.38 -10.96 6.82
CA ARG A 137 -17.62 -11.36 8.21
C ARG A 137 -18.35 -10.25 8.94
N ALA A 138 -19.38 -10.60 9.71
CA ALA A 138 -20.06 -9.62 10.56
C ALA A 138 -19.14 -9.23 11.74
N LEU A 139 -18.95 -7.93 11.96
CA LEU A 139 -18.13 -7.41 13.05
C LEU A 139 -18.91 -7.51 14.37
N SER A 140 -18.29 -8.15 15.38
CA SER A 140 -18.83 -8.28 16.74
C SER A 140 -20.28 -8.80 16.79
N ALA A 141 -20.57 -9.81 15.97
CA ALA A 141 -21.90 -10.39 15.91
C ALA A 141 -22.22 -11.21 17.17
N VAL A 142 -23.22 -10.78 17.94
CA VAL A 142 -23.80 -11.61 19.01
C VAL A 142 -24.99 -12.36 18.44
N VAL A 143 -24.91 -13.69 18.46
CA VAL A 143 -25.99 -14.58 18.02
C VAL A 143 -26.75 -15.06 19.24
N THR A 144 -27.98 -14.57 19.41
CA THR A 144 -28.88 -15.04 20.48
C THR A 144 -29.87 -16.02 19.88
N LYS A 145 -29.94 -17.23 20.44
CA LYS A 145 -30.92 -18.27 20.06
C LYS A 145 -31.97 -18.42 21.15
N SER A 146 -33.26 -18.41 20.80
CA SER A 146 -34.32 -18.76 21.74
C SER A 146 -34.29 -20.26 22.09
N ALA A 147 -34.73 -20.63 23.30
CA ALA A 147 -34.78 -22.03 23.76
C ALA A 147 -35.66 -22.94 22.88
N SER A 148 -36.52 -22.37 22.04
CA SER A 148 -37.36 -23.07 21.06
C SER A 148 -36.73 -23.23 19.67
N GLY A 149 -35.51 -22.74 19.43
CA GLY A 149 -34.82 -22.82 18.13
C GLY A 149 -35.39 -21.96 17.00
N ASN A 150 -36.59 -21.38 17.17
CA ASN A 150 -37.32 -20.68 16.11
C ASN A 150 -36.97 -19.19 15.95
N LYS A 151 -36.10 -18.63 16.80
CA LYS A 151 -35.64 -17.24 16.67
C LYS A 151 -34.13 -17.16 16.90
N VAL A 152 -33.42 -16.77 15.85
CA VAL A 152 -32.01 -16.40 15.88
C VAL A 152 -31.96 -14.91 15.60
N SER A 153 -31.53 -14.10 16.57
CA SER A 153 -31.25 -12.68 16.34
C SER A 153 -29.75 -12.46 16.29
N VAL A 154 -29.30 -11.74 15.27
CA VAL A 154 -27.90 -11.31 15.11
C VAL A 154 -27.87 -9.80 15.27
N GLN A 155 -27.15 -9.31 16.28
CA GLN A 155 -26.79 -7.90 16.38
C GLN A 155 -25.32 -7.78 15.96
N SER A 156 -25.03 -6.99 14.94
CA SER A 156 -23.67 -6.74 14.43
C SER A 156 -23.41 -5.24 14.29
N PHE A 157 -22.17 -4.82 14.52
CA PHE A 157 -21.76 -3.40 14.47
C PHE A 157 -21.07 -3.01 13.16
N GLY A 158 -21.10 -3.88 12.15
CA GLY A 158 -20.50 -3.62 10.84
C GLY A 158 -20.20 -4.90 10.06
N GLU A 159 -19.54 -4.74 8.92
CA GLU A 159 -19.08 -5.83 8.05
C GLU A 159 -17.58 -5.66 7.79
N GLU A 160 -16.80 -6.70 8.04
CA GLU A 160 -15.43 -6.83 7.57
C GLU A 160 -15.42 -7.54 6.22
N ARG A 161 -14.56 -7.11 5.30
CA ARG A 161 -14.39 -7.72 3.98
C ARG A 161 -12.96 -8.20 3.82
N PHE A 162 -12.80 -9.32 3.11
CA PHE A 162 -11.50 -9.96 2.97
C PHE A 162 -11.22 -10.38 1.54
N LEU A 163 -10.03 -10.05 1.04
CA LEU A 163 -9.48 -10.62 -0.18
C LEU A 163 -8.72 -11.91 0.20
N LYS A 164 -8.95 -13.00 -0.54
CA LYS A 164 -8.08 -14.19 -0.47
C LYS A 164 -7.44 -14.43 -1.81
N ALA A 165 -6.16 -14.75 -1.83
CA ALA A 165 -5.44 -15.11 -3.05
C ALA A 165 -4.16 -15.90 -2.73
N ASN A 166 -3.70 -16.68 -3.69
CA ASN A 166 -2.38 -17.30 -3.69
C ASN A 166 -1.58 -16.78 -4.89
N ILE A 167 -0.34 -16.39 -4.63
CA ILE A 167 0.62 -16.01 -5.66
C ILE A 167 1.42 -17.27 -6.01
N LYS A 168 1.13 -17.86 -7.17
CA LYS A 168 1.75 -19.10 -7.65
C LYS A 168 2.74 -18.83 -8.78
N PHE A 169 3.67 -19.77 -8.96
CA PHE A 169 4.65 -19.78 -10.04
C PHE A 169 5.59 -18.57 -10.04
N ILE A 170 5.96 -18.12 -8.84
CA ILE A 170 6.97 -17.08 -8.66
C ILE A 170 8.32 -17.69 -9.05
N THR A 171 9.06 -17.09 -9.96
CA THR A 171 10.34 -17.62 -10.41
C THR A 171 11.24 -16.54 -11.02
N ASP A 172 12.53 -16.65 -10.77
CA ASP A 172 13.55 -15.83 -11.45
C ASP A 172 13.95 -16.41 -12.82
N ILE A 173 13.39 -17.57 -13.19
CA ILE A 173 13.65 -18.22 -14.48
C ILE A 173 12.99 -17.39 -15.59
N PRO A 174 13.75 -16.94 -16.61
CA PRO A 174 13.20 -16.19 -17.72
C PRO A 174 12.05 -16.93 -18.42
N GLN A 175 10.93 -16.25 -18.58
CA GLN A 175 9.73 -16.81 -19.22
C GLN A 175 9.65 -16.36 -20.69
N PRO A 176 9.13 -17.20 -21.60
CA PRO A 176 8.98 -16.81 -23.00
C PRO A 176 7.98 -15.65 -23.14
N PRO A 177 8.16 -14.72 -24.10
CA PRO A 177 7.29 -13.55 -24.28
C PRO A 177 5.80 -13.87 -24.53
N SER A 178 5.51 -15.06 -25.09
CA SER A 178 4.14 -15.55 -25.34
C SER A 178 3.63 -16.48 -24.23
N GLY A 179 4.37 -16.60 -23.14
CA GLY A 179 3.99 -17.42 -21.98
C GLY A 179 2.82 -16.82 -21.20
N LYS A 180 2.20 -17.64 -20.36
CA LYS A 180 1.18 -17.17 -19.39
C LYS A 180 1.78 -16.48 -18.17
N LEU A 181 3.09 -16.59 -17.98
CA LEU A 181 3.83 -15.94 -16.91
C LEU A 181 4.56 -14.73 -17.48
N ASN A 182 4.40 -13.58 -16.87
CA ASN A 182 5.25 -12.43 -17.16
C ASN A 182 6.68 -12.75 -16.72
N SER A 183 7.65 -12.45 -17.57
CA SER A 183 9.06 -12.66 -17.26
C SER A 183 9.55 -11.58 -16.31
N ASP A 184 10.14 -11.99 -15.18
CA ASP A 184 10.79 -11.14 -14.19
C ASP A 184 11.90 -11.96 -13.54
N THR A 185 13.16 -11.60 -13.78
CA THR A 185 14.34 -12.32 -13.26
C THR A 185 14.67 -11.99 -11.82
N SER A 186 13.86 -11.14 -11.17
CA SER A 186 13.97 -10.75 -9.77
C SER A 186 12.68 -11.06 -9.01
N ALA A 187 11.77 -11.88 -9.56
CA ALA A 187 10.44 -12.12 -9.02
C ALA A 187 10.47 -12.64 -7.58
N VAL A 188 11.45 -13.50 -7.24
CA VAL A 188 11.59 -14.05 -5.89
C VAL A 188 12.01 -12.96 -4.89
N ALA A 189 12.91 -12.05 -5.29
CA ALA A 189 13.29 -10.91 -4.46
C ALA A 189 12.12 -9.91 -4.31
N ASN A 190 11.40 -9.65 -5.40
CA ASN A 190 10.27 -8.71 -5.44
C ASN A 190 9.11 -9.18 -4.54
N VAL A 191 8.75 -10.47 -4.57
CA VAL A 191 7.71 -10.99 -3.67
C VAL A 191 8.14 -10.97 -2.20
N ARG A 192 9.43 -11.21 -1.90
CA ARG A 192 9.94 -11.13 -0.53
C ARG A 192 9.83 -9.71 0.01
N SER A 193 10.30 -8.72 -0.74
CA SER A 193 10.16 -7.30 -0.36
C SER A 193 8.71 -6.91 -0.10
N PHE A 194 7.78 -7.37 -0.94
CA PHE A 194 6.35 -7.14 -0.74
C PHE A 194 5.81 -7.83 0.52
N LEU A 195 6.16 -9.10 0.75
CA LEU A 195 5.69 -9.86 1.91
C LEU A 195 6.30 -9.35 3.22
N ASP A 196 7.58 -8.95 3.21
CA ASP A 196 8.27 -8.36 4.36
C ASP A 196 7.55 -7.09 4.83
N TYR A 197 7.17 -6.21 3.91
CA TYR A 197 6.33 -5.04 4.22
C TYR A 197 4.95 -5.44 4.77
N CYS A 198 4.30 -6.44 4.16
CA CYS A 198 2.97 -6.89 4.57
C CYS A 198 2.96 -7.53 5.97
N ILE A 199 3.97 -8.34 6.33
CA ILE A 199 4.06 -8.94 7.67
C ILE A 199 4.37 -7.90 8.75
N GLY A 200 5.00 -6.78 8.38
CA GLY A 200 5.14 -5.58 9.21
C GLY A 200 3.84 -4.79 9.40
N LYS A 201 2.70 -5.30 8.90
CA LYS A 201 1.39 -4.64 8.93
C LYS A 201 1.30 -3.35 8.12
N GLY A 202 2.20 -3.19 7.15
CA GLY A 202 2.10 -2.12 6.17
C GLY A 202 0.83 -2.26 5.33
N PRO A 203 -0.01 -1.22 5.23
CA PRO A 203 -1.18 -1.25 4.35
C PRO A 203 -0.77 -1.11 2.88
N VAL A 204 -1.56 -1.71 1.99
CA VAL A 204 -1.32 -1.73 0.55
C VAL A 204 -2.57 -1.25 -0.20
N GLU A 205 -2.39 -0.63 -1.36
CA GLU A 205 -3.48 -0.44 -2.32
C GLU A 205 -3.45 -1.57 -3.35
N TYR A 206 -4.55 -2.32 -3.44
CA TYR A 206 -4.74 -3.41 -4.39
C TYR A 206 -5.61 -2.97 -5.55
N MET A 207 -5.15 -3.21 -6.77
CA MET A 207 -5.97 -3.08 -7.98
C MET A 207 -6.05 -4.45 -8.67
N ALA A 208 -7.28 -4.97 -8.81
CA ALA A 208 -7.51 -6.27 -9.44
C ALA A 208 -7.12 -6.31 -10.93
N ASP A 209 -7.12 -5.16 -11.59
CA ASP A 209 -6.61 -4.97 -12.95
C ASP A 209 -5.59 -3.81 -12.95
N LYS A 210 -4.34 -4.13 -13.29
CA LYS A 210 -3.23 -3.18 -13.33
C LYS A 210 -3.40 -2.04 -14.33
N ASN A 211 -4.29 -2.21 -15.32
CA ASN A 211 -4.64 -1.17 -16.29
C ASN A 211 -5.76 -0.25 -15.78
N SER A 212 -6.48 -0.65 -14.72
CA SER A 212 -7.62 0.08 -14.15
C SER A 212 -7.30 0.62 -12.76
N ARG A 213 -6.29 1.52 -12.68
CA ARG A 213 -5.71 1.98 -11.40
C ARG A 213 -6.60 2.90 -10.56
N SER A 214 -7.71 3.38 -11.11
CA SER A 214 -8.72 4.16 -10.37
C SER A 214 -9.65 3.29 -9.52
N THR A 215 -9.68 1.98 -9.75
CA THR A 215 -10.50 1.03 -9.00
C THR A 215 -9.58 0.21 -8.10
N TYR A 216 -9.59 0.54 -6.82
CA TYR A 216 -8.66 -0.02 -5.84
C TYR A 216 -9.32 -0.28 -4.49
N GLU A 217 -8.68 -1.13 -3.70
CA GLU A 217 -9.04 -1.41 -2.31
C GLU A 217 -7.83 -1.17 -1.42
N LYS A 218 -8.05 -0.59 -0.23
CA LYS A 218 -7.02 -0.47 0.80
C LYS A 218 -7.04 -1.73 1.66
N LEU A 219 -5.91 -2.41 1.76
CA LEU A 219 -5.81 -3.71 2.38
C LEU A 219 -4.68 -3.76 3.42
N VAL A 220 -4.85 -4.61 4.43
CA VAL A 220 -3.76 -5.03 5.33
C VAL A 220 -3.73 -6.55 5.38
N LEU A 221 -2.54 -7.15 5.49
CA LEU A 221 -2.42 -8.60 5.61
C LEU A 221 -3.05 -9.06 6.93
N GLU A 222 -4.09 -9.88 6.86
CA GLU A 222 -4.77 -10.45 8.02
C GLU A 222 -4.08 -11.76 8.43
N SER A 223 -3.82 -12.64 7.48
CA SER A 223 -3.21 -13.95 7.74
C SER A 223 -2.48 -14.54 6.55
N THR A 224 -1.57 -15.45 6.86
CA THR A 224 -0.86 -16.32 5.91
C THR A 224 -1.10 -17.77 6.30
N PRO A 225 -0.65 -18.75 5.49
CA PRO A 225 -0.67 -20.15 5.92
C PRO A 225 0.13 -20.42 7.19
N GLN A 226 1.15 -19.60 7.48
CA GLN A 226 2.07 -19.79 8.60
C GLN A 226 1.71 -18.99 9.84
N SER A 227 0.82 -18.00 9.72
CA SER A 227 0.51 -17.10 10.83
C SER A 227 -0.93 -16.59 10.69
N SER A 228 -1.73 -16.85 11.74
CA SER A 228 -3.13 -16.42 11.83
C SER A 228 -3.29 -14.92 11.98
N ASP A 229 -2.24 -14.26 12.48
CA ASP A 229 -2.13 -12.83 12.66
C ASP A 229 -1.32 -12.17 11.56
N GLY A 230 -0.93 -12.88 10.49
CA GLY A 230 -0.26 -12.37 9.29
C GLY A 230 1.09 -11.68 9.56
N THR A 231 1.89 -12.20 10.49
CA THR A 231 3.21 -11.68 10.92
C THR A 231 4.37 -12.57 10.46
N ALA A 232 4.09 -13.67 9.78
CA ALA A 232 5.09 -14.56 9.19
C ALA A 232 4.62 -15.07 7.82
N TYR A 233 5.56 -15.43 6.94
CA TYR A 233 5.27 -16.12 5.68
C TYR A 233 6.34 -17.17 5.38
N GLU A 234 6.04 -18.06 4.44
CA GLU A 234 6.99 -18.98 3.84
C GLU A 234 6.74 -19.01 2.33
N LEU A 235 7.82 -19.03 1.55
CA LEU A 235 7.75 -19.31 0.12
C LEU A 235 8.01 -20.80 -0.09
N LYS A 236 6.95 -21.52 -0.46
CA LYS A 236 7.04 -22.96 -0.70
C LYS A 236 7.50 -23.22 -2.14
N GLU A 237 8.62 -23.91 -2.29
CA GLU A 237 9.10 -24.33 -3.60
C GLU A 237 8.24 -25.47 -4.16
N TYR A 238 8.04 -25.48 -5.48
CA TYR A 238 7.38 -26.55 -6.22
C TYR A 238 8.29 -27.75 -6.53
N TYR A 239 9.25 -28.03 -5.64
CA TYR A 239 10.14 -29.18 -5.77
C TYR A 239 9.35 -30.49 -5.89
N ASP A 240 8.31 -30.67 -5.06
CA ASP A 240 7.42 -31.85 -5.09
C ASP A 240 6.63 -32.00 -6.41
N LYS A 241 6.54 -30.94 -7.21
CA LYS A 241 5.84 -30.92 -8.51
C LYS A 241 6.81 -30.97 -9.69
N GLY A 242 8.10 -31.19 -9.45
CA GLY A 242 9.14 -31.21 -10.49
C GLY A 242 9.42 -29.85 -11.10
N LEU A 243 9.13 -28.76 -10.40
CA LEU A 243 9.36 -27.38 -10.84
C LEU A 243 10.34 -26.68 -9.88
N PRO A 244 11.61 -27.11 -9.81
CA PRO A 244 12.62 -26.43 -8.99
C PRO A 244 12.79 -24.98 -9.46
N GLY A 245 12.99 -24.06 -8.52
CA GLY A 245 13.08 -22.62 -8.77
C GLY A 245 11.74 -21.91 -9.00
N TYR A 246 10.61 -22.60 -8.83
CA TYR A 246 9.27 -21.99 -8.80
C TYR A 246 8.70 -22.06 -7.38
N PHE A 247 8.09 -20.96 -6.93
CA PHE A 247 7.59 -20.82 -5.56
C PHE A 247 6.10 -20.42 -5.53
N GLU A 248 5.47 -20.62 -4.37
CA GLU A 248 4.18 -20.05 -4.02
C GLU A 248 4.11 -19.53 -2.59
N THR A 249 3.18 -18.63 -2.33
CA THR A 249 2.92 -18.07 -0.99
C THR A 249 1.94 -18.90 -0.17
N GLY A 250 1.19 -19.80 -0.82
CA GLY A 250 -0.07 -20.30 -0.27
C GLY A 250 -1.13 -19.19 -0.18
N ILE A 251 -2.25 -19.47 0.50
CA ILE A 251 -3.37 -18.52 0.57
C ILE A 251 -3.05 -17.39 1.56
N LEU A 252 -2.88 -16.19 1.01
CA LEU A 252 -2.85 -14.94 1.76
C LEU A 252 -4.28 -14.44 1.95
N THR A 253 -4.60 -13.99 3.16
CA THR A 253 -5.86 -13.30 3.45
C THR A 253 -5.55 -11.85 3.81
N PHE A 254 -6.15 -10.92 3.07
CA PHE A 254 -6.07 -9.50 3.34
C PHE A 254 -7.42 -8.98 3.82
N LYS A 255 -7.41 -8.08 4.78
CA LYS A 255 -8.60 -7.38 5.29
C LYS A 255 -8.69 -5.99 4.66
N VAL A 256 -9.89 -5.60 4.25
CA VAL A 256 -10.18 -4.23 3.80
C VAL A 256 -10.14 -3.28 5.00
N ILE A 257 -9.44 -2.16 4.84
CA ILE A 257 -9.36 -1.11 5.85
C ILE A 257 -10.03 0.18 5.36
N THR A 258 -10.59 0.92 6.30
CA THR A 258 -11.05 2.29 6.12
C THR A 258 -10.11 3.19 6.91
N GLU A 259 -9.25 3.92 6.20
CA GLU A 259 -8.39 4.97 6.75
C GLU A 259 -8.97 6.34 6.43
#